data_AF-R7LSZ8-F1
#
_entry.id   AF-R7LSZ8-F1
#
_cell.length_a   1.000
_cell.length_b   1.000
_cell.length_c   1.000
_cell.angle_alpha   90.00
_cell.angle_beta   90.00
_cell.angle_gamma   90.00
#
_symmetry.space_group_name_H-M   'P 1'
#
loop_
_entity.id
_entity.type
_entity.pdbx_description
1 polymer ?
#
loop_
_entity_poly.entity_id
_entity_poly.type
_entity_poly.pdbx_seq_one_letter_code
_entity_poly.pdbx_strand_id
1 'polypeptide(L)' 'MTVNFRQTSPIKSNGEIIDLSNLNIFDATKEIIMTSTYFFSKNSAKKVKYKVSTPNIKNLLNEFPVINNSIELIF' A
#
# COMPACT_ATOMS: atom_id res chain seq x y z
N MET A 1 -8.91 23.88 21.55
CA MET A 1 -8.43 23.83 20.15
C MET A 1 -8.81 22.45 19.62
N THR A 2 -9.92 22.36 18.88
CA THR A 2 -10.47 21.07 18.44
C THR A 2 -9.88 20.73 17.08
N VAL A 3 -9.10 19.66 17.01
CA VAL A 3 -8.45 19.22 15.77
C VAL A 3 -9.50 18.45 14.96
N ASN A 4 -9.99 19.06 13.88
CA ASN A 4 -10.88 18.38 12.93
C ASN A 4 -10.05 17.41 12.10
N PHE A 5 -10.00 16.15 12.51
CA PHE A 5 -9.55 15.07 11.65
C PHE A 5 -10.55 14.96 10.50
N ARG A 6 -10.16 15.40 9.29
CA ARG A 6 -10.91 15.08 8.08
C ARG A 6 -10.99 13.56 8.01
N GLN A 7 -12.20 13.05 8.19
CA GLN A 7 -12.50 11.64 7.96
C GLN A 7 -12.28 11.40 6.46
N THR A 8 -11.10 10.91 6.10
CA THR A 8 -10.85 10.39 4.76
C THR A 8 -11.75 9.17 4.62
N SER A 9 -12.70 9.25 3.69
CA SER A 9 -13.62 8.16 3.37
C SER A 9 -12.87 6.82 3.33
N PRO A 10 -13.42 5.73 3.90
CA PRO A 10 -12.79 4.43 3.77
C PRO A 10 -12.66 4.15 2.27
N ILE A 11 -11.42 3.97 1.79
CA ILE A 11 -11.17 3.50 0.42
C ILE A 11 -11.92 2.17 0.31
N LYS A 12 -13.04 2.18 -0.42
CA LYS A 12 -13.81 0.98 -0.71
C LYS A 12 -12.93 0.13 -1.59
N SER A 13 -12.33 -0.94 -1.05
CA SER A 13 -11.55 -1.86 -1.86
C SER A 13 -12.51 -2.61 -2.79
N ASN A 14 -12.82 -2.04 -3.95
CA ASN A 14 -13.54 -2.71 -5.04
C ASN A 14 -12.55 -3.18 -6.11
N GLY A 15 -11.37 -3.67 -5.70
CA GLY A 15 -10.32 -4.03 -6.64
C GLY A 15 -9.60 -2.84 -7.26
N GLU A 16 -9.72 -1.65 -6.65
CA GLU A 16 -8.98 -0.46 -7.06
C GLU A 16 -7.47 -0.70 -6.92
N ILE A 17 -6.75 -0.43 -8.00
CA ILE A 17 -5.29 -0.48 -8.05
C ILE A 17 -4.78 0.89 -7.59
N ILE A 18 -3.92 0.92 -6.59
CA ILE A 18 -3.26 2.14 -6.14
C ILE A 18 -2.07 2.40 -7.07
N ASP A 19 -2.15 3.46 -7.89
CA ASP A 19 -1.10 3.81 -8.83
C ASP A 19 0.00 4.66 -8.16
N LEU A 20 1.18 4.05 -7.99
CA LEU A 20 2.41 4.63 -7.46
C LEU A 20 3.51 4.70 -8.53
N SER A 21 3.17 4.51 -9.82
CA SER A 21 4.15 4.50 -10.92
C SER A 21 4.86 5.83 -11.14
N ASN A 22 4.33 6.93 -10.58
CA ASN A 22 4.98 8.23 -10.64
C ASN A 22 5.93 8.50 -9.46
N LEU A 23 6.04 7.59 -8.49
CA LEU A 23 6.90 7.74 -7.32
C LEU A 23 8.26 7.08 -7.55
N ASN A 24 9.27 7.60 -6.84
CA ASN A 24 10.54 6.89 -6.72
C ASN A 24 10.38 5.65 -5.82
N ILE A 25 11.40 4.79 -5.85
CA ILE A 25 11.36 3.50 -5.15
C ILE A 25 11.16 3.63 -3.62
N PHE A 26 11.75 4.65 -2.98
CA PHE A 26 11.66 4.84 -1.54
C PHE A 26 10.26 5.33 -1.12
N ASP A 27 9.72 6.32 -1.83
CA ASP A 27 8.39 6.86 -1.56
C ASP A 27 7.30 5.83 -1.84
N ALA A 28 7.41 5.07 -2.94
CA ALA A 28 6.50 3.97 -3.23
C ALA A 28 6.55 2.89 -2.14
N THR A 29 7.75 2.52 -1.66
CA THR A 29 7.91 1.50 -0.61
C THR A 29 7.26 1.97 0.70
N LYS A 30 7.51 3.21 1.10
CA LYS A 30 6.90 3.82 2.28
C LYS A 30 5.37 3.77 2.21
N GLU A 31 4.80 4.17 1.07
CA GLU A 31 3.35 4.14 0.92
C GLU A 31 2.76 2.73 0.95
N ILE A 32 3.42 1.77 0.29
CA ILE A 32 3.00 0.36 0.33
C ILE A 32 2.98 -0.13 1.78
N ILE A 33 4.03 0.12 2.56
CA ILE A 33 4.09 -0.31 3.96
C ILE A 33 2.99 0.33 4.79
N MET A 34 2.86 1.66 4.74
CA MET A 34 1.86 2.39 5.54
C MET A 34 0.43 1.97 5.19
N THR A 35 0.12 1.99 3.90
CA THR A 35 -1.23 1.70 3.39
C THR A 35 -1.58 0.23 3.64
N SER A 36 -0.67 -0.71 3.36
CA SER A 36 -0.94 -2.13 3.57
C SER A 36 -1.07 -2.49 5.04
N THR A 37 -0.29 -1.86 5.93
CA THR A 37 -0.44 -2.05 7.38
C THR A 37 -1.84 -1.62 7.85
N TYR A 38 -2.32 -0.46 7.36
CA TYR A 38 -3.66 0.01 7.65
C TYR A 38 -4.73 -0.97 7.15
N PHE A 39 -4.64 -1.42 5.91
CA PHE A 39 -5.61 -2.37 5.35
C PHE A 39 -5.57 -3.73 6.04
N PHE A 40 -4.38 -4.26 6.34
CA PHE A 40 -4.23 -5.54 7.03
C PHE A 40 -4.91 -5.52 8.40
N SER A 41 -4.83 -4.40 9.13
CA SER A 41 -5.52 -4.21 10.41
C SER A 41 -7.06 -4.24 10.31
N LYS A 42 -7.61 -3.96 9.11
CA LYS A 42 -9.07 -3.89 8.87
C LYS A 42 -9.61 -5.13 8.17
N ASN A 43 -8.83 -5.76 7.29
CA ASN A 43 -9.22 -6.94 6.53
C ASN A 43 -7.97 -7.70 6.07
N SER A 44 -7.52 -8.66 6.88
CA SER A 44 -6.30 -9.44 6.64
C SER A 44 -6.40 -10.42 5.47
N ALA A 45 -7.61 -10.75 4.99
CA ALA A 45 -7.82 -11.71 3.92
C ALA A 45 -7.65 -11.12 2.52
N LYS A 46 -7.67 -9.79 2.38
CA LYS A 46 -7.66 -9.13 1.09
C LYS A 46 -6.31 -8.50 0.77
N LYS A 47 -5.76 -8.85 -0.39
CA LYS A 47 -4.53 -8.23 -0.90
C LYS A 47 -4.80 -6.86 -1.49
N VAL A 48 -3.92 -5.91 -1.22
CA VAL A 48 -3.94 -4.57 -1.83
C VAL A 48 -3.10 -4.59 -3.10
N LYS A 49 -3.65 -4.04 -4.19
CA LYS A 49 -2.98 -4.00 -5.49
C LYS A 49 -2.30 -2.66 -5.69
N TYR A 50 -1.01 -2.67 -6.03
CA TYR A 50 -0.23 -1.46 -6.31
C TYR A 50 0.38 -1.55 -7.69
N LYS A 51 0.24 -0.48 -8.49
CA LYS A 51 1.01 -0.30 -9.71
C LYS A 51 2.25 0.52 -9.39
N VAL A 52 3.43 0.05 -9.77
CA VAL A 52 4.72 0.66 -9.40
C VAL A 52 5.62 0.79 -10.62
N SER A 53 6.56 1.73 -10.59
CA SER A 53 7.46 2.02 -11.71
C SER A 53 8.55 0.98 -11.94
N THR A 54 8.86 0.13 -10.94
CA THR A 54 9.98 -0.80 -11.01
C THR A 54 9.77 -2.07 -10.18
N PRO A 55 10.18 -3.25 -10.69
CA PRO A 55 10.20 -4.50 -9.92
C PRO A 55 11.19 -4.51 -8.78
N ASN A 56 12.19 -3.61 -8.78
CA ASN A 56 13.22 -3.54 -7.73
C ASN A 56 12.64 -3.27 -6.35
N ILE A 57 11.42 -2.73 -6.27
CA ILE A 57 10.71 -2.51 -5.02
C ILE A 57 10.51 -3.80 -4.21
N LYS A 58 10.43 -4.96 -4.88
CA LYS A 58 10.33 -6.27 -4.23
C LYS A 58 11.52 -6.55 -3.32
N ASN A 59 12.71 -6.08 -3.68
CA ASN A 59 13.92 -6.31 -2.88
C ASN A 59 13.82 -5.64 -1.51
N LEU A 60 13.27 -4.42 -1.47
CA LEU A 60 13.02 -3.69 -0.21
C LEU A 60 11.87 -4.32 0.58
N LEU A 61 10.79 -4.72 -0.09
CA LEU A 61 9.62 -5.31 0.57
C LEU A 61 9.88 -6.71 1.13
N ASN A 62 10.88 -7.43 0.65
CA ASN A 62 11.30 -8.72 1.22
C ASN A 62 11.79 -8.60 2.67
N GLU A 63 12.25 -7.42 3.11
CA GLU A 63 12.59 -7.15 4.51
C GLU A 63 11.33 -7.07 5.41
N PHE A 64 10.14 -6.95 4.81
CA PHE A 64 8.84 -6.84 5.48
C PHE A 64 7.90 -7.98 5.08
N PRO A 65 8.16 -9.23 5.51
CA PRO A 65 7.47 -10.43 5.01
C PRO A 65 5.95 -10.42 5.23
N VAL A 66 5.47 -9.82 6.33
CA VAL A 66 4.03 -9.68 6.61
C VAL A 66 3.35 -8.81 5.56
N ILE A 67 4.00 -7.69 5.17
CA ILE A 67 3.47 -6.78 4.17
C ILE A 67 3.55 -7.42 2.78
N ASN A 68 4.66 -8.06 2.44
CA ASN A 68 4.87 -8.69 1.14
C ASN A 68 3.77 -9.73 0.80
N ASN A 69 3.30 -10.48 1.81
CA ASN A 69 2.22 -11.45 1.64
C ASN A 69 0.82 -10.82 1.47
N SER A 70 0.65 -9.57 1.90
CA SER A 70 -0.61 -8.83 1.90
C SER A 70 -0.83 -7.95 0.65
N ILE A 71 0.09 -7.99 -0.31
CA ILE A 71 0.05 -7.11 -1.48
C ILE A 71 0.16 -7.89 -2.79
N GLU A 72 -0.19 -7.20 -3.87
CA GLU A 72 0.00 -7.62 -5.25
C GLU A 72 0.60 -6.44 -6.03
N LEU A 73 1.74 -6.65 -6.68
CA LEU A 73 2.45 -5.62 -7.45
C LEU A 73 2.20 -5.80 -8.94
N ILE A 74 1.88 -4.70 -9.60
CA ILE A 74 1.65 -4.57 -11.04
C ILE A 74 2.70 -3.60 -11.59
N PHE A 75 3.27 -3.92 -12.75
CA PHE A 75 4.35 -3.16 -13.39
C PHE A 75 3.89 -2.67 -14.76
#